data_AF-A0A952R6W7-F1
#
_entry.id   AF-A0A952R6W7-F1
#
_cell.length_a   1.000
_cell.length_b   1.000
_cell.length_c   1.000
_cell.angle_alpha   90.00
_cell.angle_beta   90.00
_cell.angle_gamma   90.00
#
_symmetry.space_group_name_H-M   'P 1'
#
loop_
_entity.id
_entity.type
_entity.pdbx_description
1 polymer ?
#
loop_
_entity_poly.entity_id
_entity_poly.type
_entity_poly.pdbx_seq_one_letter_code
_entity_poly.pdbx_strand_id
1 'polypeptide(L)'
;MRGRGEALKVDSNEQRLLVRCRLTPSPSSARSGGWTGSPWSALGGSLLAALLTVACGAPSPPNTPLPTGGLRERGRDCLRYTVQVASPYHQELGDPVDDPRLDEMPPEARRSARAAGLESLILALLEIKHGRETSDTRRIDLQQKLFVQLMSFETQLQSLLTEVDCTDDVIEDLSARLRSQEDDRELKLTLASIGVAAAATIVGGVWEIADSNSLGPPIVATVGGVGSAGLGVAALIPTQHTIAYHHPHNLLAPIASGEDEARLYPTFVRRLLDTPIAPGKPSPRDELLATFERQIADAYPPSERVRVRELLYGSGAVYDQRLINLREAMYDALESKLAAFARELELLNRYLVRLIGSADTSE
;
A
#
# COMPACT_ATOMS: atom_id res chain seq x y z
N MET A 1 -44.29 19.00 -31.79
CA MET A 1 -42.95 19.06 -32.44
C MET A 1 -41.97 18.48 -31.43
N ARG A 2 -41.52 17.22 -31.45
CA ARG A 2 -40.89 16.35 -32.48
C ARG A 2 -39.55 16.92 -33.01
N GLY A 3 -38.46 16.28 -32.56
CA GLY A 3 -37.06 16.42 -32.97
C GLY A 3 -36.22 16.07 -31.74
N ARG A 4 -35.63 14.89 -31.53
CA ARG A 4 -34.85 13.93 -32.35
C ARG A 4 -33.50 14.50 -32.80
N GLY A 5 -32.43 13.92 -32.27
CA GLY A 5 -31.02 14.13 -32.60
C GLY A 5 -30.18 14.06 -31.32
N GLU A 6 -29.11 13.29 -31.18
CA GLU A 6 -28.50 12.17 -31.89
C GLU A 6 -27.44 11.63 -30.92
N ALA A 7 -27.31 10.31 -30.78
CA ALA A 7 -26.35 9.71 -29.85
C ALA A 7 -24.93 9.79 -30.44
N LEU A 8 -24.02 10.40 -29.70
CA LEU A 8 -22.57 10.34 -29.98
C LEU A 8 -22.08 8.91 -29.75
N LYS A 9 -21.83 8.23 -30.86
CA LYS A 9 -21.17 6.93 -30.93
C LYS A 9 -19.67 7.17 -30.76
N VAL A 10 -19.15 6.86 -29.57
CA VAL A 10 -17.70 6.88 -29.30
C VAL A 10 -17.10 5.63 -29.94
N ASP A 11 -16.31 5.84 -30.98
CA ASP A 11 -15.59 4.79 -31.71
C ASP A 11 -14.36 4.38 -30.89
N SER A 12 -14.46 3.25 -30.18
CA SER A 12 -13.34 2.61 -29.50
C SER A 12 -12.55 1.80 -30.52
N ASN A 13 -11.55 2.45 -31.13
CA ASN A 13 -10.56 1.78 -31.95
C ASN A 13 -9.45 1.20 -31.05
N GLU A 14 -9.77 0.13 -30.32
CA GLU A 14 -8.75 -0.76 -29.76
C GLU A 14 -8.18 -1.61 -30.90
N GLN A 15 -7.05 -1.17 -31.46
CA GLN A 15 -6.22 -2.03 -32.30
C GLN A 15 -5.53 -3.08 -31.43
N ARG A 16 -6.25 -4.18 -31.15
CA ARG A 16 -5.64 -5.44 -30.74
C ARG A 16 -4.91 -6.02 -31.94
N LEU A 17 -3.59 -5.84 -31.97
CA LEU A 17 -2.67 -6.60 -32.82
C LEU A 17 -2.69 -8.08 -32.39
N LEU A 18 -3.73 -8.79 -32.77
CA LEU A 18 -3.73 -10.25 -32.82
C LEU A 18 -2.94 -10.66 -34.07
N VAL A 19 -1.65 -10.94 -33.88
CA VAL A 19 -0.85 -11.65 -34.88
C VAL A 19 -1.40 -13.07 -34.98
N ARG A 20 -2.38 -13.28 -35.87
CA ARG A 20 -2.80 -14.62 -36.30
C ARG A 20 -1.74 -15.14 -37.27
N CYS A 21 -0.87 -16.04 -36.80
CA CYS A 21 -0.05 -16.86 -37.66
C CYS A 21 -0.95 -17.77 -38.53
N ARG A 22 -1.32 -17.31 -39.72
CA ARG A 22 -1.90 -18.16 -40.77
C ARG A 22 -0.76 -18.68 -41.64
N LEU A 23 -0.32 -19.90 -41.38
CA LEU A 23 0.50 -20.65 -42.33
C LEU A 23 -0.44 -21.22 -43.40
N THR A 24 -0.52 -20.57 -44.57
CA THR A 24 -1.12 -21.17 -45.77
C THR A 24 -0.05 -22.00 -46.48
N PRO A 25 -0.24 -23.30 -46.70
CA PRO A 25 0.70 -24.09 -47.48
C PRO A 25 0.58 -23.69 -48.97
N SER A 26 1.70 -23.30 -49.56
CA SER A 26 1.82 -23.09 -51.01
C SER A 26 1.94 -24.44 -51.72
N PRO A 27 1.19 -24.71 -52.81
CA PRO A 27 1.32 -25.94 -53.56
C PRO A 27 2.43 -25.78 -54.60
N SER A 28 3.64 -26.25 -54.30
CA SER A 28 4.66 -26.49 -55.32
C SER A 28 4.95 -27.99 -55.43
N SER A 29 4.69 -28.50 -56.62
CA SER A 29 4.96 -29.85 -57.11
C SER A 29 6.34 -30.38 -56.72
N ALA A 30 6.39 -31.49 -55.98
CA ALA A 30 7.60 -32.28 -55.78
C ALA A 30 7.43 -33.66 -56.43
N ARG A 31 8.27 -33.91 -57.44
CA ARG A 31 8.53 -35.23 -58.02
C ARG A 31 8.99 -36.19 -56.93
N SER A 32 8.41 -37.39 -56.94
CA SER A 32 8.84 -38.53 -56.14
C SER A 32 10.22 -39.02 -56.59
N GLY A 33 11.25 -38.67 -55.83
CA GLY A 33 12.52 -39.40 -55.79
C GLY A 33 12.57 -40.18 -54.47
N GLY A 34 12.54 -41.51 -54.56
CA GLY A 34 12.56 -42.39 -53.39
C GLY A 34 13.84 -42.21 -52.57
N TRP A 35 13.70 -41.69 -51.35
CA TRP A 35 14.74 -41.72 -50.34
C TRP A 35 14.43 -42.87 -49.37
N THR A 36 15.29 -43.87 -49.37
CA THR A 36 15.34 -44.96 -48.39
C THR A 36 15.62 -44.39 -47.01
N GLY A 37 14.80 -44.78 -46.03
CA GLY A 37 14.73 -44.21 -44.69
C GLY A 37 16.07 -44.24 -43.94
N SER A 38 16.59 -43.04 -43.67
CA SER A 38 17.56 -42.79 -42.62
C SER A 38 16.81 -42.64 -41.28
N PRO A 39 17.22 -43.34 -40.21
CA PRO A 39 16.57 -43.26 -38.89
C PRO A 39 16.65 -41.87 -38.22
N TRP A 40 17.42 -40.95 -38.78
CA TRP A 40 17.59 -39.58 -38.27
C TRP A 40 16.44 -38.63 -38.66
N SER A 41 15.67 -38.96 -39.70
CA SER A 41 14.54 -38.14 -40.16
C SER A 41 13.36 -38.08 -39.17
N ALA A 42 13.17 -39.14 -38.38
CA ALA A 42 12.10 -39.22 -37.37
C ALA A 42 12.41 -38.41 -36.09
N LEU A 43 13.70 -38.28 -35.74
CA LEU A 43 14.14 -37.50 -34.57
C LEU A 43 14.08 -35.99 -34.84
N GLY A 44 14.46 -35.55 -36.05
CA GLY A 44 14.42 -34.14 -36.43
C GLY A 44 13.00 -33.56 -36.48
N GLY A 45 12.02 -34.30 -37.04
CA GLY A 45 10.63 -33.84 -37.14
C GLY A 45 9.92 -33.72 -35.79
N SER A 46 10.21 -34.63 -34.85
CA SER A 46 9.60 -34.62 -33.52
C SER A 46 10.13 -33.48 -32.63
N LEU A 47 11.43 -33.15 -32.76
CA LEU A 47 12.04 -32.05 -32.01
C LEU A 47 11.57 -30.67 -32.50
N LEU A 48 11.39 -30.51 -33.81
CA LEU A 48 10.86 -29.29 -34.43
C LEU A 48 9.38 -29.05 -34.07
N ALA A 49 8.58 -30.10 -34.02
CA ALA A 49 7.19 -30.03 -33.55
C ALA A 49 7.09 -29.65 -32.06
N ALA A 50 8.00 -30.17 -31.22
CA ALA A 50 8.07 -29.80 -29.81
C ALA A 50 8.52 -28.34 -29.58
N LEU A 51 9.42 -27.81 -30.42
CA LEU A 51 9.83 -26.39 -30.35
C LEU A 51 8.71 -25.44 -30.81
N LEU A 52 7.93 -25.83 -31.82
CA LEU A 52 6.83 -25.02 -32.35
C LEU A 52 5.62 -24.96 -31.39
N THR A 53 5.35 -26.00 -30.60
CA THR A 53 4.28 -25.97 -29.59
C THR A 53 4.64 -25.11 -28.39
N VAL A 54 5.92 -25.05 -27.99
CA VAL A 54 6.41 -24.16 -26.93
C VAL A 54 6.32 -22.68 -27.34
N ALA A 55 6.55 -22.36 -28.62
CA ALA A 55 6.50 -20.98 -29.12
C ALA A 55 5.07 -20.41 -29.30
N CYS A 56 4.05 -21.26 -29.43
CA CYS A 56 2.66 -20.83 -29.65
C CYS A 56 1.74 -20.95 -28.41
N GLY A 57 2.22 -21.53 -27.31
CA GLY A 57 1.51 -21.51 -26.04
C GLY A 57 1.63 -20.13 -25.40
N ALA A 58 0.75 -19.19 -25.76
CA ALA A 58 0.64 -17.93 -25.03
C ALA A 58 0.38 -18.25 -23.54
N PRO A 59 1.28 -17.90 -22.61
CA PRO A 59 1.02 -18.09 -21.20
C PRO A 59 -0.24 -17.29 -20.87
N SER A 60 -1.32 -17.99 -20.50
CA SER A 60 -2.48 -17.31 -19.94
C SER A 60 -2.01 -16.56 -18.69
N PRO A 61 -2.25 -15.24 -18.56
CA PRO A 61 -1.85 -14.54 -17.36
C PRO A 61 -2.54 -15.22 -16.18
N PRO A 62 -1.80 -15.62 -15.13
CA PRO A 62 -2.42 -16.13 -13.93
C PRO A 62 -3.09 -14.94 -13.23
N ASN A 63 -4.35 -14.66 -13.59
CA ASN A 63 -5.23 -13.76 -12.86
C ASN A 63 -5.80 -14.43 -11.60
N THR A 64 -5.22 -15.54 -11.15
CA THR A 64 -5.65 -16.20 -9.93
C THR A 64 -5.16 -15.37 -8.75
N PRO A 65 -6.06 -14.74 -7.97
CA PRO A 65 -5.65 -13.99 -6.79
C PRO A 65 -4.91 -14.92 -5.81
N LEU A 66 -3.85 -14.40 -5.20
CA LEU A 66 -3.06 -15.15 -4.24
C LEU A 66 -3.92 -15.59 -3.03
N PRO A 67 -3.71 -16.81 -2.49
CA PRO A 67 -4.42 -17.26 -1.31
C PRO A 67 -4.10 -16.35 -0.12
N THR A 68 -5.15 -15.80 0.49
CA THR A 68 -5.08 -14.74 1.50
C THR A 68 -4.97 -15.24 2.95
N GLY A 69 -4.93 -16.58 3.16
CA GLY A 69 -5.06 -17.20 4.48
C GLY A 69 -4.04 -16.68 5.50
N GLY A 70 -2.75 -16.79 5.19
CA GLY A 70 -1.67 -16.36 6.11
C GLY A 70 -1.53 -14.84 6.26
N LEU A 71 -2.06 -14.05 5.34
CA LEU A 71 -2.04 -12.59 5.40
C LEU A 71 -3.18 -12.04 6.27
N ARG A 72 -4.34 -12.69 6.21
CA ARG A 72 -5.46 -12.39 7.10
C ARG A 72 -5.15 -12.73 8.55
N GLU A 73 -4.32 -13.75 8.80
CA GLU A 73 -3.85 -14.09 10.14
C GLU A 73 -2.86 -13.05 10.67
N ARG A 74 -1.80 -12.70 9.91
CA ARG A 74 -0.84 -11.66 10.34
C ARG A 74 -1.47 -10.27 10.54
N GLY A 75 -2.40 -9.87 9.67
CA GLY A 75 -3.13 -8.61 9.86
C GLY A 75 -4.02 -8.59 11.11
N ARG A 76 -4.42 -9.76 11.65
CA ARG A 76 -5.13 -9.84 12.94
C ARG A 76 -4.18 -9.73 14.12
N ASP A 77 -2.92 -10.14 13.97
CA ASP A 77 -1.89 -10.02 15.00
C ASP A 77 -1.50 -8.56 15.26
N CYS A 78 -1.66 -7.69 14.26
CA CYS A 78 -1.46 -6.24 14.42
C CYS A 78 -2.58 -5.54 15.20
N LEU A 79 -3.75 -6.16 15.33
CA LEU A 79 -4.90 -5.50 15.95
C LEU A 79 -4.67 -5.30 17.44
N ARG A 80 -4.85 -4.07 17.89
CA ARG A 80 -4.95 -3.81 19.32
C ARG A 80 -6.10 -4.59 19.92
N TYR A 81 -5.87 -5.16 21.10
CA TYR A 81 -6.94 -5.79 21.86
C TYR A 81 -7.91 -4.71 22.37
N THR A 82 -9.07 -4.60 21.75
CA THR A 82 -10.13 -3.70 22.22
C THR A 82 -10.75 -4.28 23.48
N VAL A 83 -10.51 -3.66 24.64
CA VAL A 83 -11.18 -4.04 25.89
C VAL A 83 -12.65 -3.61 25.78
N GLN A 84 -13.57 -4.58 25.69
CA GLN A 84 -14.99 -4.36 25.38
C GLN A 84 -15.80 -3.63 26.48
N VAL A 85 -15.24 -3.41 27.67
CA VAL A 85 -15.95 -2.78 28.80
C VAL A 85 -15.18 -1.54 29.23
N ALA A 86 -15.83 -0.36 29.15
CA ALA A 86 -15.31 0.93 29.61
C ALA A 86 -13.82 1.15 29.25
N SER A 87 -13.51 1.01 27.96
CA SER A 87 -12.15 1.18 27.45
C SER A 87 -11.64 2.60 27.76
N PRO A 88 -10.46 2.76 28.38
CA PRO A 88 -9.88 4.08 28.68
C PRO A 88 -9.61 4.91 27.41
N TYR A 89 -9.67 4.26 26.24
CA TYR A 89 -9.57 4.85 24.91
C TYR A 89 -10.76 5.74 24.53
N HIS A 90 -11.93 5.56 25.17
CA HIS A 90 -13.15 6.31 24.84
C HIS A 90 -13.70 7.13 26.01
N GLN A 91 -12.82 7.59 26.88
CA GLN A 91 -13.22 8.45 27.98
C GLN A 91 -13.72 9.81 27.47
N GLU A 92 -14.72 10.36 28.17
CA GLU A 92 -15.09 11.76 28.02
C GLU A 92 -13.94 12.63 28.51
N LEU A 93 -13.55 13.62 27.70
CA LEU A 93 -12.47 14.55 27.98
C LEU A 93 -13.06 15.92 28.28
N GLY A 94 -12.38 16.69 29.13
CA GLY A 94 -12.80 18.06 29.46
C GLY A 94 -12.91 18.95 28.21
N ASP A 95 -13.84 19.90 28.26
CA ASP A 95 -14.02 20.89 27.21
C ASP A 95 -12.82 21.86 27.13
N PRO A 96 -12.55 22.43 25.95
CA PRO A 96 -11.55 23.49 25.81
C PRO A 96 -11.86 24.67 26.73
N VAL A 97 -10.83 25.20 27.38
CA VAL A 97 -10.93 26.37 28.25
C VAL A 97 -10.29 27.57 27.57
N ASP A 98 -10.99 28.71 27.58
CA ASP A 98 -10.48 29.99 27.12
C ASP A 98 -10.02 30.82 28.33
N ASP A 99 -8.74 30.67 28.69
CA ASP A 99 -8.12 31.40 29.80
C ASP A 99 -6.74 31.93 29.38
N PRO A 100 -6.48 33.25 29.51
CA PRO A 100 -5.22 33.88 29.10
C PRO A 100 -3.98 33.31 29.80
N ARG A 101 -4.11 32.70 30.98
CA ARG A 101 -2.99 32.06 31.69
C ARG A 101 -2.41 30.89 30.91
N LEU A 102 -3.21 30.27 30.04
CA LEU A 102 -2.76 29.18 29.16
C LEU A 102 -1.98 29.70 27.94
N ASP A 103 -1.98 31.01 27.67
CA ASP A 103 -1.22 31.60 26.57
C ASP A 103 0.30 31.56 26.82
N GLU A 104 0.73 31.41 28.08
CA GLU A 104 2.14 31.23 28.45
C GLU A 104 2.70 29.84 28.07
N MET A 105 1.81 28.89 27.77
CA MET A 105 2.22 27.54 27.36
C MET A 105 2.78 27.56 25.92
N PRO A 106 3.82 26.75 25.62
CA PRO A 106 4.20 26.48 24.24
C PRO A 106 2.98 26.02 23.41
N PRO A 107 2.79 26.52 22.17
CA PRO A 107 1.58 26.23 21.39
C PRO A 107 1.29 24.73 21.22
N GLU A 108 2.32 23.93 21.00
CA GLU A 108 2.23 22.47 20.88
C GLU A 108 1.79 21.81 22.19
N ALA A 109 2.36 22.25 23.32
CA ALA A 109 1.99 21.75 24.64
C ALA A 109 0.54 22.12 24.98
N ARG A 110 0.13 23.36 24.67
CA ARG A 110 -1.25 23.81 24.86
C ARG A 110 -2.23 23.02 23.99
N ARG A 111 -1.88 22.77 22.72
CA ARG A 111 -2.69 21.95 21.82
C ARG A 111 -2.90 20.55 22.37
N SER A 112 -1.83 19.92 22.84
CA SER A 112 -1.90 18.60 23.49
C SER A 112 -2.75 18.64 24.75
N ALA A 113 -2.59 19.65 25.62
CA ALA A 113 -3.39 19.80 26.82
C ALA A 113 -4.88 20.00 26.51
N ARG A 114 -5.20 20.80 25.48
CA ARG A 114 -6.57 21.02 24.99
C ARG A 114 -7.19 19.74 24.44
N ALA A 115 -6.48 19.04 23.57
CA ALA A 115 -6.95 17.79 22.99
C ALA A 115 -7.14 16.71 24.07
N ALA A 116 -6.29 16.71 25.09
CA ALA A 116 -6.37 15.81 26.24
C ALA A 116 -7.43 16.22 27.28
N GLY A 117 -8.06 17.40 27.15
CA GLY A 117 -9.00 17.92 28.15
C GLY A 117 -8.35 18.24 29.51
N LEU A 118 -7.05 18.53 29.51
CA LEU A 118 -6.25 18.80 30.72
C LEU A 118 -6.21 20.27 31.13
N GLU A 119 -6.68 21.20 30.28
CA GLU A 119 -6.61 22.65 30.51
C GLU A 119 -7.20 23.06 31.86
N SER A 120 -8.34 22.48 32.26
CA SER A 120 -8.97 22.76 33.57
C SER A 120 -8.11 22.32 34.77
N LEU A 121 -7.43 21.17 34.66
CA LEU A 121 -6.54 20.67 35.72
C LEU A 121 -5.27 21.53 35.84
N ILE A 122 -4.74 21.96 34.70
CA ILE A 122 -3.57 22.85 34.64
C ILE A 122 -3.90 24.21 35.26
N LEU A 123 -5.07 24.77 34.95
CA LEU A 123 -5.53 26.03 35.56
C LEU A 123 -5.69 25.92 37.07
N ALA A 124 -6.26 24.81 37.57
CA ALA A 124 -6.37 24.58 39.00
C ALA A 124 -4.99 24.52 39.70
N LEU A 125 -3.99 23.90 39.05
CA LEU A 125 -2.60 23.89 39.57
C LEU A 125 -1.97 25.28 39.56
N LEU A 126 -2.21 26.09 38.52
CA LEU A 126 -1.75 27.48 38.45
C LEU A 126 -2.37 28.33 39.57
N GLU A 127 -3.64 28.12 39.92
CA GLU A 127 -4.30 28.85 41.02
C GLU A 127 -3.66 28.59 42.38
N ILE A 128 -3.36 27.32 42.67
CA ILE A 128 -2.63 26.93 43.89
C ILE A 128 -1.24 27.57 43.90
N LYS A 129 -0.51 27.53 42.77
CA LYS A 129 0.82 28.12 42.66
C LYS A 129 0.84 29.63 42.90
N HIS A 130 -0.18 30.35 42.47
CA HIS A 130 -0.30 31.80 42.70
C HIS A 130 -0.80 32.17 44.10
N GLY A 131 -0.85 31.22 45.04
CA GLY A 131 -1.24 31.45 46.44
C GLY A 131 -2.72 31.80 46.63
N ARG A 132 -3.56 31.52 45.62
CA ARG A 132 -5.02 31.71 45.72
C ARG A 132 -5.71 30.56 46.48
N GLU A 133 -5.02 29.43 46.64
CA GLU A 133 -5.45 28.27 47.41
C GLU A 133 -4.22 27.59 48.04
N THR A 134 -4.28 27.24 49.33
CA THR A 134 -3.12 26.74 50.11
C THR A 134 -3.25 25.27 50.52
N SER A 135 -4.06 24.47 49.82
CA SER A 135 -4.29 23.07 50.16
C SER A 135 -3.24 22.15 49.53
N ASP A 136 -2.28 21.68 50.33
CA ASP A 136 -1.27 20.69 49.89
C ASP A 136 -1.90 19.37 49.45
N THR A 137 -2.97 18.92 50.10
CA THR A 137 -3.67 17.69 49.72
C THR A 137 -4.34 17.80 48.36
N ARG A 138 -4.95 18.95 48.06
CA ARG A 138 -5.53 19.21 46.72
C ARG A 138 -4.44 19.33 45.65
N ARG A 139 -3.30 19.94 45.96
CA ARG A 139 -2.14 20.01 45.06
C ARG A 139 -1.69 18.62 44.64
N ILE A 140 -1.48 17.73 45.62
CA ILE A 140 -1.02 16.35 45.38
C ILE A 140 -2.08 15.55 44.58
N ASP A 141 -3.36 15.68 44.92
CA ASP A 141 -4.45 15.01 44.18
C ASP A 141 -4.51 15.43 42.71
N LEU A 142 -4.40 16.73 42.42
CA LEU A 142 -4.37 17.25 41.05
C LEU A 142 -3.14 16.77 40.27
N GLN A 143 -1.95 16.78 40.89
CA GLN A 143 -0.72 16.27 40.29
C GLN A 143 -0.83 14.79 39.95
N GLN A 144 -1.35 13.99 40.88
CA GLN A 144 -1.55 12.55 40.67
C GLN A 144 -2.54 12.28 39.53
N LYS A 145 -3.69 12.98 39.51
CA LYS A 145 -4.69 12.85 38.43
C LYS A 145 -4.09 13.16 37.07
N LEU A 146 -3.34 14.27 36.99
CA LEU A 146 -2.71 14.71 35.75
C LEU A 146 -1.65 13.70 35.27
N PHE A 147 -0.82 13.17 36.18
CA PHE A 147 0.19 12.16 35.84
C PHE A 147 -0.45 10.85 35.32
N VAL A 148 -1.49 10.36 36.00
CA VAL A 148 -2.20 9.13 35.58
C VAL A 148 -2.85 9.31 34.21
N GLN A 149 -3.47 10.46 33.95
CA GLN A 149 -4.08 10.75 32.65
C GLN A 149 -3.02 10.85 31.54
N LEU A 150 -1.91 11.55 31.80
CA LEU A 150 -0.82 11.69 30.84
C LEU A 150 -0.22 10.34 30.45
N MET A 151 0.10 9.49 31.44
CA MET A 151 0.57 8.12 31.20
C MET A 151 -0.43 7.28 30.39
N SER A 152 -1.73 7.46 30.65
CA SER A 152 -2.78 6.79 29.87
C SER A 152 -2.75 7.25 28.41
N PHE A 153 -2.68 8.55 28.16
CA PHE A 153 -2.61 9.10 26.80
C PHE A 153 -1.37 8.66 26.03
N GLU A 154 -0.21 8.63 26.69
CA GLU A 154 1.03 8.11 26.11
C GLU A 154 0.86 6.64 25.71
N THR A 155 0.32 5.82 26.61
CA THR A 155 0.08 4.38 26.34
C THR A 155 -0.89 4.19 25.17
N GLN A 156 -1.97 4.97 25.12
CA GLN A 156 -2.97 4.90 24.04
C GLN A 156 -2.36 5.28 22.68
N LEU A 157 -1.54 6.33 22.65
CA LEU A 157 -0.86 6.79 21.44
C LEU A 157 0.20 5.80 20.98
N GLN A 158 1.02 5.27 21.89
CA GLN A 158 2.03 4.26 21.56
C GLN A 158 1.40 2.97 21.04
N SER A 159 0.30 2.54 21.65
CA SER A 159 -0.43 1.36 21.18
C SER A 159 -0.94 1.57 19.75
N LEU A 160 -1.49 2.76 19.45
CA LEU A 160 -1.94 3.08 18.09
C LEU A 160 -0.77 3.15 17.10
N LEU A 161 0.36 3.74 17.50
CA LEU A 161 1.58 3.77 16.70
C LEU A 161 2.03 2.35 16.33
N THR A 162 2.08 1.44 17.29
CA THR A 162 2.41 0.03 17.04
C THR A 162 1.42 -0.66 16.10
N GLU A 163 0.13 -0.35 16.16
CA GLU A 163 -0.85 -0.88 15.20
C GLU A 163 -0.59 -0.36 13.79
N VAL A 164 -0.29 0.93 13.64
CA VAL A 164 0.02 1.56 12.35
C VAL A 164 1.30 0.96 11.77
N ASP A 165 2.39 0.92 12.54
CA ASP A 165 3.70 0.36 12.19
C ASP A 165 3.60 -1.11 11.77
N CYS A 166 2.96 -1.96 12.60
CA CYS A 166 2.73 -3.37 12.25
C CYS A 166 1.88 -3.52 10.97
N THR A 167 0.87 -2.67 10.79
CA THR A 167 0.04 -2.73 9.57
C THR A 167 0.85 -2.32 8.34
N ASP A 168 1.74 -1.35 8.48
CA ASP A 168 2.64 -0.92 7.42
C ASP A 168 3.63 -2.02 7.02
N ASP A 169 4.28 -2.67 8.00
CA ASP A 169 5.13 -3.84 7.79
C ASP A 169 4.41 -4.97 7.02
N VAL A 170 3.12 -5.19 7.35
CA VAL A 170 2.29 -6.18 6.63
C VAL A 170 2.06 -5.75 5.18
N ILE A 171 1.87 -4.46 4.92
CA ILE A 171 1.72 -3.89 3.58
C ILE A 171 3.05 -3.96 2.81
N GLU A 172 4.18 -3.72 3.46
CA GLU A 172 5.52 -3.84 2.86
C GLU A 172 5.81 -5.31 2.47
N ASP A 173 5.51 -6.29 3.33
CA ASP A 173 5.65 -7.72 2.98
C ASP A 173 4.73 -8.10 1.80
N LEU A 174 3.52 -7.53 1.72
CA LEU A 174 2.62 -7.70 0.57
C LEU A 174 3.25 -7.14 -0.71
N SER A 175 3.81 -5.94 -0.62
CA SER A 175 4.53 -5.26 -1.70
C SER A 175 5.71 -6.09 -2.19
N ALA A 176 6.54 -6.61 -1.28
CA ALA A 176 7.68 -7.47 -1.59
C ALA A 176 7.26 -8.81 -2.23
N ARG A 177 6.15 -9.41 -1.79
CA ARG A 177 5.61 -10.64 -2.38
C ARG A 177 5.12 -10.45 -3.81
N LEU A 178 4.46 -9.33 -4.10
CA LEU A 178 4.02 -9.02 -5.46
C LEU A 178 5.21 -8.75 -6.38
N ARG A 179 6.23 -8.00 -5.92
CA ARG A 179 7.49 -7.76 -6.66
C ARG A 179 8.27 -9.05 -6.94
N SER A 180 8.46 -9.91 -5.94
CA SER A 180 9.19 -11.17 -6.14
C SER A 180 8.52 -12.12 -7.14
N GLN A 181 7.20 -12.04 -7.32
CA GLN A 181 6.50 -12.79 -8.38
C GLN A 181 6.72 -12.20 -9.77
N GLU A 182 6.83 -10.88 -9.87
CA GLU A 182 7.22 -10.19 -11.11
C GLU A 182 8.65 -10.61 -11.50
N ASP A 183 9.60 -10.56 -10.55
CA ASP A 183 10.99 -10.95 -10.77
C ASP A 183 11.14 -12.43 -11.17
N ASP A 184 10.45 -13.33 -10.47
CA ASP A 184 10.46 -14.77 -10.77
C ASP A 184 9.95 -15.08 -12.18
N ARG A 185 8.94 -14.34 -12.63
CA ARG A 185 8.38 -14.47 -13.97
C ARG A 185 9.36 -13.93 -15.01
N GLU A 186 9.91 -12.74 -14.78
CA GLU A 186 10.92 -12.14 -15.66
C GLU A 186 12.11 -13.08 -15.83
N LEU A 187 12.61 -13.65 -14.73
CA LEU A 187 13.69 -14.63 -14.72
C LEU A 187 13.32 -15.90 -15.51
N LYS A 188 12.13 -16.47 -15.29
CA LYS A 188 11.67 -17.67 -16.02
C LYS A 188 11.53 -17.41 -17.52
N LEU A 189 10.99 -16.27 -17.92
CA LEU A 189 10.84 -15.90 -19.33
C LEU A 189 12.20 -15.61 -19.99
N THR A 190 13.11 -14.98 -19.27
CA THR A 190 14.50 -14.74 -19.72
C THR A 190 15.25 -16.06 -19.90
N LEU A 191 15.18 -16.97 -18.91
CA LEU A 191 15.77 -18.30 -19.00
C LEU A 191 15.15 -19.14 -20.11
N ALA A 192 13.84 -19.04 -20.33
CA ALA A 192 13.17 -19.70 -21.45
C ALA A 192 13.63 -19.13 -22.81
N SER A 193 13.80 -17.80 -22.94
CA SER A 193 14.33 -17.15 -24.13
C SER A 193 15.74 -17.66 -24.47
N ILE A 194 16.62 -17.72 -23.46
CA ILE A 194 17.98 -18.26 -23.58
C ILE A 194 17.94 -19.74 -23.98
N GLY A 195 17.07 -20.53 -23.34
CA GLY A 195 16.89 -21.95 -23.65
C GLY A 195 16.45 -22.21 -25.09
N VAL A 196 15.46 -21.44 -25.59
CA VAL A 196 14.98 -21.54 -26.98
C VAL A 196 16.09 -21.17 -27.97
N ALA A 197 16.86 -20.11 -27.70
CA ALA A 197 17.97 -19.71 -28.56
C ALA A 197 19.08 -20.78 -28.63
N ALA A 198 19.44 -21.36 -27.48
CA ALA A 198 20.44 -22.42 -27.40
C ALA A 198 19.97 -23.68 -28.15
N ALA A 199 18.71 -24.10 -27.94
CA ALA A 199 18.13 -25.26 -28.62
C ALA A 199 18.10 -25.08 -30.15
N ALA A 200 17.69 -23.91 -30.64
CA ALA A 200 17.66 -23.63 -32.07
C ALA A 200 19.05 -23.67 -32.71
N THR A 201 20.07 -23.17 -32.01
CA THR A 201 21.46 -23.21 -32.48
C THR A 201 21.99 -24.64 -32.59
N ILE A 202 21.72 -25.49 -31.58
CA ILE A 202 22.12 -26.91 -31.58
C ILE A 202 21.42 -27.65 -32.72
N VAL A 203 20.11 -27.48 -32.86
CA VAL A 203 19.32 -28.16 -33.89
C VAL A 203 19.74 -27.71 -35.29
N GLY A 204 19.96 -26.40 -35.49
CA GLY A 204 20.46 -25.86 -36.76
C GLY A 204 21.81 -26.45 -37.13
N GLY A 205 22.77 -26.47 -36.18
CA GLY A 205 24.11 -27.02 -36.42
C GLY A 205 24.13 -28.53 -36.68
N VAL A 206 23.34 -29.31 -35.92
CA VAL A 206 23.22 -30.76 -36.15
C VAL A 206 22.60 -31.06 -37.52
N TRP A 207 21.60 -30.26 -37.91
CA TRP A 207 20.94 -30.42 -39.20
C TRP A 207 21.86 -30.08 -40.37
N GLU A 208 22.68 -29.02 -40.24
CA GLU A 208 23.64 -28.61 -41.26
C GLU A 208 24.73 -29.66 -41.51
N ILE A 209 25.14 -30.40 -40.47
CA ILE A 209 26.06 -31.54 -40.58
C ILE A 209 25.40 -32.74 -41.29
N ALA A 210 24.10 -32.95 -41.06
CA ALA A 210 23.37 -34.10 -41.58
C ALA A 210 22.90 -33.92 -43.04
N ASP A 211 22.55 -32.70 -43.45
CA ASP A 211 22.11 -32.38 -44.81
C ASP A 211 22.44 -30.91 -45.19
N SER A 212 23.62 -30.74 -45.78
CA SER A 212 24.22 -29.44 -46.12
C SER A 212 23.52 -28.68 -47.25
N ASN A 213 22.59 -29.32 -47.98
CA ASN A 213 21.82 -28.68 -49.06
C ASN A 213 20.36 -28.40 -48.67
N SER A 214 19.96 -28.63 -47.42
CA SER A 214 18.58 -28.44 -46.99
C SER A 214 18.29 -27.01 -46.52
N LEU A 215 17.02 -26.61 -46.65
CA LEU A 215 16.51 -25.34 -46.11
C LEU A 215 16.22 -25.41 -44.59
N GLY A 216 16.56 -26.52 -43.91
CA GLY A 216 16.28 -26.75 -42.49
C GLY A 216 16.99 -25.77 -41.55
N PRO A 217 18.33 -25.58 -41.63
CA PRO A 217 19.07 -24.70 -40.73
C PRO A 217 18.60 -23.23 -40.77
N PRO A 218 18.36 -22.60 -41.95
CA PRO A 218 17.80 -21.25 -42.02
C PRO A 218 16.41 -21.11 -41.36
N ILE A 219 15.55 -22.11 -41.51
CA ILE A 219 14.21 -22.11 -40.91
C ILE A 219 14.30 -22.22 -39.39
N VAL A 220 15.11 -23.14 -38.87
CA VAL A 220 15.32 -23.34 -37.42
C VAL A 220 15.93 -22.10 -36.78
N ALA A 221 16.93 -21.48 -37.43
CA ALA A 221 17.54 -20.24 -36.96
C ALA A 221 16.52 -19.09 -36.90
N THR A 222 15.66 -18.97 -37.90
CA THR A 222 14.62 -17.92 -37.95
C THR A 222 13.55 -18.15 -36.89
N VAL A 223 13.04 -19.38 -36.74
CA VAL A 223 12.03 -19.72 -35.73
C VAL A 223 12.59 -19.55 -34.32
N GLY A 224 13.83 -20.00 -34.09
CA GLY A 224 14.52 -19.83 -32.82
C GLY A 224 14.77 -18.37 -32.46
N GLY A 225 15.21 -17.55 -33.42
CA GLY A 225 15.44 -16.12 -33.24
C GLY A 225 14.16 -15.34 -32.98
N VAL A 226 13.07 -15.63 -33.70
CA VAL A 226 11.77 -14.99 -33.46
C VAL A 226 11.17 -15.43 -32.12
N GLY A 227 11.29 -16.71 -31.76
CA GLY A 227 10.82 -17.24 -30.48
C GLY A 227 11.57 -16.65 -29.27
N SER A 228 12.90 -16.59 -29.34
CA SER A 228 13.71 -16.00 -28.27
C SER A 228 13.49 -14.50 -28.13
N ALA A 229 13.41 -13.75 -29.25
CA ALA A 229 13.10 -12.33 -29.23
C ALA A 229 11.70 -12.05 -28.68
N GLY A 230 10.70 -12.85 -29.07
CA GLY A 230 9.33 -12.74 -28.54
C GLY A 230 9.26 -12.97 -27.03
N LEU A 231 9.95 -13.99 -26.51
CA LEU A 231 10.04 -14.25 -25.08
C LEU A 231 10.81 -13.16 -24.32
N GLY A 232 11.89 -12.64 -24.91
CA GLY A 232 12.66 -11.52 -24.33
C GLY A 232 11.83 -10.25 -24.25
N VAL A 233 11.09 -9.90 -25.30
CA VAL A 233 10.14 -8.77 -25.27
C VAL A 233 9.02 -9.02 -24.27
N ALA A 234 8.47 -10.24 -24.19
CA ALA A 234 7.42 -10.58 -23.23
C ALA A 234 7.89 -10.56 -21.77
N ALA A 235 9.17 -10.79 -21.50
CA ALA A 235 9.78 -10.63 -20.18
C ALA A 235 9.79 -9.16 -19.74
N LEU A 236 9.96 -8.22 -20.70
CA LEU A 236 9.97 -6.79 -20.44
C LEU A 236 8.58 -6.15 -20.35
N ILE A 237 7.50 -6.91 -20.63
CA ILE A 237 6.12 -6.41 -20.49
C ILE A 237 5.66 -6.68 -19.06
N PRO A 238 5.48 -5.64 -18.22
CA PRO A 238 5.02 -5.81 -16.86
C PRO A 238 3.60 -6.38 -16.85
N THR A 239 3.36 -7.40 -16.03
CA THR A 239 2.01 -7.87 -15.75
C THR A 239 1.58 -7.46 -14.37
N GLN A 240 0.40 -6.86 -14.27
CA GLN A 240 -0.19 -6.46 -13.00
C GLN A 240 -0.61 -7.70 -12.23
N HIS A 241 0.23 -8.15 -11.31
CA HIS A 241 -0.18 -9.12 -10.32
C HIS A 241 -1.14 -8.45 -9.33
N THR A 242 -2.22 -9.15 -9.00
CA THR A 242 -3.24 -8.63 -8.09
C THR A 242 -3.45 -9.56 -6.91
N ILE A 243 -3.75 -8.98 -5.76
CA ILE A 243 -4.07 -9.69 -4.54
C ILE A 243 -5.42 -9.26 -3.99
N ALA A 244 -6.20 -10.22 -3.48
CA ALA A 244 -7.36 -9.89 -2.69
C ALA A 244 -6.88 -9.41 -1.31
N TYR A 245 -7.12 -8.15 -0.98
CA TYR A 245 -6.70 -7.55 0.28
C TYR A 245 -7.89 -6.83 0.92
N HIS A 246 -8.29 -7.34 2.08
CA HIS A 246 -9.39 -6.82 2.87
C HIS A 246 -8.86 -6.24 4.19
N HIS A 247 -9.39 -5.09 4.57
CA HIS A 247 -8.98 -4.36 5.77
C HIS A 247 -10.14 -4.27 6.76
N PRO A 248 -10.31 -5.27 7.65
CA PRO A 248 -11.36 -5.25 8.67
C PRO A 248 -11.17 -4.13 9.69
N HIS A 249 -9.93 -3.67 9.89
CA HIS A 249 -9.58 -2.45 10.62
C HIS A 249 -8.89 -1.50 9.64
N ASN A 250 -9.62 -0.50 9.15
CA ASN A 250 -9.08 0.48 8.21
C ASN A 250 -8.85 1.81 8.91
N LEU A 251 -7.63 2.03 9.41
CA LEU A 251 -7.25 3.27 10.10
C LEU A 251 -7.34 4.51 9.19
N LEU A 252 -7.30 4.35 7.87
CA LEU A 252 -7.46 5.46 6.93
C LEU A 252 -8.92 5.94 6.82
N ALA A 253 -9.89 5.07 7.09
CA ALA A 253 -11.31 5.38 6.90
C ALA A 253 -11.80 6.50 7.86
N PRO A 254 -11.53 6.46 9.18
CA PRO A 254 -11.93 7.54 10.08
C PRO A 254 -11.28 8.89 9.78
N ILE A 255 -10.06 8.87 9.21
CA ILE A 255 -9.39 10.09 8.75
C ILE A 255 -10.17 10.67 7.57
N ALA A 256 -10.52 9.85 6.58
CA ALA A 256 -11.26 10.27 5.40
C ALA A 256 -12.68 10.76 5.72
N SER A 257 -13.49 9.96 6.43
CA SER A 257 -14.88 10.29 6.75
C SER A 257 -14.99 11.41 7.79
N GLY A 258 -14.04 11.48 8.71
CA GLY A 258 -14.15 12.31 9.91
C GLY A 258 -14.96 11.65 11.03
N GLU A 259 -15.47 10.45 10.80
CA GLU A 259 -16.27 9.68 11.75
C GLU A 259 -15.54 8.40 12.13
N ASP A 260 -15.61 8.03 13.41
CA ASP A 260 -14.94 6.83 13.93
C ASP A 260 -15.96 5.90 14.61
N GLU A 261 -16.93 5.41 13.83
CA GLU A 261 -17.99 4.52 14.32
C GLU A 261 -17.44 3.23 14.93
N ALA A 262 -16.38 2.69 14.31
CA ALA A 262 -15.69 1.49 14.76
C ALA A 262 -14.76 1.76 15.96
N ARG A 263 -14.63 3.03 16.39
CA ARG A 263 -13.85 3.43 17.56
C ARG A 263 -12.38 3.01 17.48
N LEU A 264 -11.80 3.15 16.29
CA LEU A 264 -10.43 2.78 15.98
C LEU A 264 -9.42 3.73 16.64
N TYR A 265 -9.77 4.99 16.83
CA TYR A 265 -8.90 6.00 17.43
C TYR A 265 -9.25 6.22 18.91
N PRO A 266 -8.24 6.31 19.80
CA PRO A 266 -8.46 6.86 21.12
C PRO A 266 -9.02 8.29 21.02
N THR A 267 -9.98 8.67 21.88
CA THR A 267 -10.62 10.00 21.86
C THR A 267 -9.61 11.13 21.88
N PHE A 268 -8.55 11.00 22.70
CA PHE A 268 -7.46 11.98 22.76
C PHE A 268 -6.75 12.15 21.42
N VAL A 269 -6.39 11.05 20.75
CA VAL A 269 -5.71 11.09 19.45
C VAL A 269 -6.63 11.67 18.37
N ARG A 270 -7.92 11.32 18.41
CA ARG A 270 -8.92 11.90 17.51
C ARG A 270 -8.99 13.42 17.69
N ARG A 271 -9.07 13.91 18.94
CA ARG A 271 -9.05 15.35 19.21
C ARG A 271 -7.75 15.99 18.75
N LEU A 272 -6.60 15.35 18.92
CA LEU A 272 -5.32 15.86 18.40
C LEU A 272 -5.32 16.00 16.87
N LEU A 273 -5.88 15.01 16.15
CA LEU A 273 -6.02 15.07 14.70
C LEU A 273 -6.89 16.25 14.25
N ASP A 274 -7.95 16.57 15.00
CA ASP A 274 -8.90 17.62 14.67
C ASP A 274 -8.52 19.00 15.24
N THR A 275 -7.58 19.09 16.18
CA THR A 275 -7.20 20.35 16.82
C THR A 275 -6.02 21.00 16.09
N PRO A 276 -6.19 22.17 15.46
CA PRO A 276 -5.09 22.89 14.83
C PRO A 276 -4.14 23.50 15.87
N ILE A 277 -2.89 23.74 15.48
CA ILE A 277 -1.88 24.38 16.36
C ILE A 277 -2.20 25.83 16.69
N ALA A 278 -2.87 26.52 15.77
CA ALA A 278 -3.27 27.90 15.93
C ALA A 278 -4.57 28.16 15.14
N PRO A 279 -5.37 29.16 15.54
CA PRO A 279 -6.55 29.57 14.80
C PRO A 279 -6.22 29.86 13.33
N GLY A 280 -7.06 29.35 12.42
CA GLY A 280 -6.89 29.56 10.97
C GLY A 280 -5.78 28.73 10.31
N LYS A 281 -5.11 27.83 11.05
CA LYS A 281 -4.22 26.81 10.47
C LYS A 281 -4.99 25.51 10.21
N PRO A 282 -4.59 24.71 9.20
CA PRO A 282 -5.17 23.39 8.99
C PRO A 282 -4.95 22.50 10.22
N SER A 283 -5.91 21.62 10.48
CA SER A 283 -5.72 20.56 11.47
C SER A 283 -4.74 19.51 10.94
N PRO A 284 -4.08 18.72 11.80
CA PRO A 284 -3.27 17.59 11.36
C PRO A 284 -4.05 16.61 10.46
N ARG A 285 -5.35 16.43 10.70
CA ARG A 285 -6.25 15.67 9.81
C ARG A 285 -6.34 16.30 8.43
N ASP A 286 -6.54 17.61 8.32
CA ASP A 286 -6.60 18.30 7.02
C ASP A 286 -5.28 18.17 6.26
N GLU A 287 -4.15 18.25 6.95
CA GLU A 287 -2.82 18.04 6.37
C GLU A 287 -2.61 16.61 5.86
N LEU A 288 -3.09 15.60 6.60
CA LEU A 288 -3.09 14.20 6.16
C LEU A 288 -3.95 14.00 4.92
N LEU A 289 -5.19 14.53 4.92
CA LEU A 289 -6.08 14.45 3.78
C LEU A 289 -5.48 15.11 2.54
N ALA A 290 -4.87 16.30 2.69
CA ALA A 290 -4.17 16.96 1.60
C ALA A 290 -2.96 16.15 1.09
N THR A 291 -2.30 15.40 1.97
CA THR A 291 -1.19 14.52 1.60
C THR A 291 -1.69 13.28 0.85
N PHE A 292 -2.73 12.63 1.36
CA PHE A 292 -3.38 11.49 0.73
C PHE A 292 -3.90 11.82 -0.66
N GLU A 293 -4.55 12.98 -0.82
CA GLU A 293 -5.06 13.43 -2.11
C GLU A 293 -3.93 13.70 -3.12
N ARG A 294 -2.78 14.23 -2.68
CA ARG A 294 -1.60 14.37 -3.54
C ARG A 294 -1.05 13.00 -3.95
N GLN A 295 -0.88 12.07 -3.02
CA GLN A 295 -0.40 10.72 -3.30
C GLN A 295 -1.33 9.99 -4.29
N ILE A 296 -2.66 10.09 -4.11
CA ILE A 296 -3.65 9.55 -5.07
C ILE A 296 -3.49 10.23 -6.43
N ALA A 297 -3.32 11.56 -6.45
CA ALA A 297 -3.21 12.32 -7.68
C ALA A 297 -1.94 11.99 -8.48
N ASP A 298 -0.84 11.73 -7.79
CA ASP A 298 0.45 11.35 -8.36
C ASP A 298 0.44 9.90 -8.90
N ALA A 299 -0.27 9.00 -8.22
CA ALA A 299 -0.34 7.59 -8.61
C ALA A 299 -1.42 7.28 -9.67
N TYR A 300 -2.51 8.04 -9.73
CA TYR A 300 -3.68 7.72 -10.56
C TYR A 300 -4.28 8.91 -11.35
N PRO A 301 -4.70 8.68 -12.60
CA PRO A 301 -5.38 9.68 -13.41
C PRO A 301 -6.76 10.03 -12.83
N PRO A 302 -7.31 11.24 -13.09
CA PRO A 302 -8.58 11.69 -12.51
C PRO A 302 -9.76 10.72 -12.66
N SER A 303 -9.82 9.99 -13.78
CA SER A 303 -10.87 9.00 -14.08
C SER A 303 -10.91 7.81 -13.12
N GLU A 304 -9.80 7.49 -12.46
CA GLU A 304 -9.69 6.32 -11.56
C GLU A 304 -9.79 6.68 -10.07
N ARG A 305 -9.62 7.96 -9.72
CA ARG A 305 -9.46 8.40 -8.33
C ARG A 305 -10.67 8.10 -7.44
N VAL A 306 -11.90 8.13 -7.99
CA VAL A 306 -13.11 7.78 -7.23
C VAL A 306 -13.04 6.33 -6.76
N ARG A 307 -12.78 5.40 -7.69
CA ARG A 307 -12.62 3.98 -7.39
C ARG A 307 -11.45 3.72 -6.44
N VAL A 308 -10.34 4.42 -6.61
CA VAL A 308 -9.17 4.30 -5.72
C VAL A 308 -9.53 4.69 -4.29
N ARG A 309 -10.26 5.78 -4.07
CA ARG A 309 -10.73 6.18 -2.74
C ARG A 309 -11.67 5.15 -2.12
N GLU A 310 -12.60 4.60 -2.90
CA GLU A 310 -13.49 3.53 -2.42
C GLU A 310 -12.71 2.30 -1.94
N LEU A 311 -11.65 1.92 -2.65
CA LEU A 311 -10.79 0.80 -2.25
C LEU A 311 -9.98 1.13 -0.99
N LEU A 312 -9.35 2.32 -0.94
CA LEU A 312 -8.49 2.74 0.17
C LEU A 312 -9.25 2.96 1.47
N TYR A 313 -10.43 3.58 1.41
CA TYR A 313 -11.24 3.98 2.57
C TYR A 313 -12.39 3.01 2.88
N GLY A 314 -12.68 2.05 2.01
CA GLY A 314 -13.72 1.03 2.21
C GLY A 314 -13.27 -0.14 3.08
N SER A 315 -13.65 -1.37 2.68
CA SER A 315 -13.20 -2.63 3.30
C SER A 315 -12.18 -3.41 2.47
N GLY A 316 -11.78 -2.86 1.33
CA GLY A 316 -10.82 -3.46 0.41
C GLY A 316 -11.46 -4.45 -0.57
N ALA A 317 -10.72 -4.79 -1.61
CA ALA A 317 -11.12 -5.74 -2.63
C ALA A 317 -9.86 -6.33 -3.30
N VAL A 318 -9.60 -5.98 -4.56
CA VAL A 318 -8.44 -6.45 -5.32
C VAL A 318 -7.47 -5.29 -5.50
N TYR A 319 -6.22 -5.52 -5.11
CA TYR A 319 -5.14 -4.54 -5.13
C TYR A 319 -4.09 -4.98 -6.15
N ASP A 320 -3.62 -4.03 -6.97
CA ASP A 320 -2.38 -4.16 -7.73
C ASP A 320 -1.19 -3.60 -6.91
N GLN A 321 0.04 -3.82 -7.38
CA GLN A 321 1.26 -3.32 -6.72
C GLN A 321 1.20 -1.82 -6.43
N ARG A 322 0.64 -1.04 -7.36
CA ARG A 322 0.56 0.42 -7.26
C ARG A 322 -0.41 0.86 -6.17
N LEU A 323 -1.55 0.19 -6.01
CA LEU A 323 -2.49 0.47 -4.93
C LEU A 323 -1.95 0.04 -3.55
N ILE A 324 -1.16 -1.04 -3.50
CA ILE A 324 -0.43 -1.45 -2.29
C ILE A 324 0.59 -0.37 -1.89
N ASN A 325 1.48 0.04 -2.81
CA ASN A 325 2.46 1.10 -2.54
C ASN A 325 1.79 2.43 -2.14
N LEU A 326 0.65 2.76 -2.76
CA LEU A 326 -0.10 3.97 -2.39
C LEU A 326 -0.63 3.87 -0.96
N ARG A 327 -1.10 2.70 -0.54
CA ARG A 327 -1.58 2.48 0.82
C ARG A 327 -0.44 2.54 1.84
N GLU A 328 0.69 1.91 1.55
CA GLU A 328 1.94 1.98 2.34
C GLU A 328 2.31 3.45 2.60
N ALA A 329 2.43 4.26 1.53
CA ALA A 329 2.75 5.68 1.64
C ALA A 329 1.74 6.50 2.47
N MET A 330 0.48 6.07 2.55
CA MET A 330 -0.52 6.71 3.42
C MET A 330 -0.37 6.30 4.89
N TYR A 331 0.04 5.06 5.16
CA TYR A 331 0.35 4.58 6.51
C TYR A 331 1.64 5.23 7.03
N ASP A 332 2.69 5.33 6.22
CA ASP A 332 3.90 6.12 6.50
C ASP A 332 3.58 7.57 6.95
N ALA A 333 2.70 8.23 6.20
CA ALA A 333 2.31 9.61 6.47
C ALA A 333 1.50 9.71 7.78
N LEU A 334 0.65 8.73 8.07
CA LEU A 334 -0.09 8.63 9.32
C LEU A 334 0.86 8.39 10.50
N GLU A 335 1.76 7.42 10.39
CA GLU A 335 2.76 7.08 11.41
C GLU A 335 3.61 8.30 11.76
N SER A 336 4.13 8.99 10.73
CA SER A 336 4.90 10.23 10.89
C SER A 336 4.15 11.31 11.68
N LYS A 337 2.83 11.43 11.47
CA LYS A 337 1.98 12.38 12.19
C LYS A 337 1.73 11.94 13.64
N LEU A 338 1.46 10.67 13.88
CA LEU A 338 1.30 10.13 15.23
C LEU A 338 2.61 10.23 16.04
N ALA A 339 3.76 9.99 15.41
CA ALA A 339 5.07 10.17 16.03
C ALA A 339 5.34 11.63 16.39
N ALA A 340 4.80 12.59 15.62
CA ALA A 340 4.83 14.00 15.98
C ALA A 340 4.00 14.28 17.25
N PHE A 341 2.82 13.69 17.39
CA PHE A 341 2.03 13.81 18.61
C PHE A 341 2.74 13.28 19.85
N ALA A 342 3.52 12.20 19.73
CA ALA A 342 4.29 11.68 20.86
C ALA A 342 5.33 12.70 21.35
N ARG A 343 5.98 13.42 20.42
CA ARG A 343 6.90 14.51 20.78
C ARG A 343 6.18 15.68 21.45
N GLU A 344 4.97 16.00 21.02
CA GLU A 344 4.18 17.08 21.62
C GLU A 344 3.68 16.73 23.03
N LEU A 345 3.36 15.46 23.27
CA LEU A 345 2.99 14.97 24.59
C LEU A 345 4.18 15.03 25.56
N GLU A 346 5.37 14.70 25.09
CA GLU A 346 6.62 14.89 25.84
C GLU A 346 6.91 16.37 26.13
N LEU A 347 6.61 17.28 25.18
CA LEU A 347 6.71 18.72 25.44
C LEU A 347 5.74 19.17 26.53
N LEU A 348 4.49 18.67 26.50
CA LEU A 348 3.52 18.90 27.56
C LEU A 348 4.02 18.35 28.91
N ASN A 349 4.52 17.12 28.95
CA ASN A 349 5.08 16.51 30.15
C ASN A 349 6.19 17.38 30.77
N ARG A 350 7.16 17.82 29.96
CA ARG A 350 8.25 18.72 30.41
C ARG A 350 7.73 20.05 30.94
N TYR A 351 6.73 20.63 30.30
CA TYR A 351 6.09 21.85 30.78
C TYR A 351 5.47 21.62 32.18
N LEU A 352 4.72 20.53 32.34
CA LEU A 352 4.03 20.19 33.59
C LEU A 352 5.01 19.90 34.73
N VAL A 353 6.10 19.17 34.46
CA VAL A 353 7.16 18.94 35.45
C VAL A 353 7.78 20.25 35.93
N ARG A 354 8.03 21.22 35.03
CA ARG A 354 8.54 22.55 35.44
C ARG A 354 7.51 23.33 36.23
N LEU A 355 6.24 23.29 35.81
CA LEU A 355 5.14 23.95 36.50
C LEU A 355 5.03 23.45 37.94
N ILE A 356 5.14 22.13 38.14
CA ILE A 356 5.07 21.45 39.43
C ILE A 356 6.34 21.69 40.26
N GLY A 357 7.53 21.49 39.69
CA GLY A 357 8.81 21.56 40.41
C GLY A 357 9.26 22.97 40.78
N SER A 358 8.81 24.00 40.06
CA SER A 358 9.10 25.41 40.39
C SER A 358 8.31 25.94 41.60
N ALA A 359 7.42 25.15 42.19
CA ALA A 359 6.67 25.54 43.38
C ALA A 359 7.47 25.37 44.70
N ASP A 360 8.55 24.59 44.70
CA ASP A 360 9.31 24.27 45.92
C ASP A 360 10.53 25.19 46.16
N THR A 361 10.80 26.17 45.29
CA THR A 361 12.01 27.03 45.38
C THR A 361 11.75 28.46 45.84
N SER A 362 10.60 28.75 46.46
CA SER A 362 10.26 30.07 47.00
C SER A 362 10.16 30.06 48.53
N GLU A 363 11.20 29.55 49.20
CA GLU A 363 11.46 29.80 50.64
C GLU A 363 12.60 30.80 50.81
#